data_AF-A0A974XBY1-F1
#
_entry.id   AF-A0A974XBY1-F1
#
_cell.length_a   1.000
_cell.length_b   1.000
_cell.length_c   1.000
_cell.angle_alpha   90.00
_cell.angle_beta   90.00
_cell.angle_gamma   90.00
#
_symmetry.space_group_name_H-M   'P 1'
#
loop_
_entity.id
_entity.type
_entity.pdbx_description
1 polymer ?
#
loop_
_entity_poly.entity_id
_entity_poly.type
_entity_poly.pdbx_seq_one_letter_code
_entity_poly.pdbx_strand_id
1 'polypeptide(L)'
;MDLAAYADLLALQSGVVSRRQLVADARLKPHDLQRLVRRRDLVRVHDGVFVDHTGDLTWLQRAWVGVHLAWPAALSHDSALRAADGPGRAGRDDSVIHLAVDRDQHVRVPTGYRLHRMAGFADRVMWNTSPPRVAIEEALIDVAVAKPDDFGAVAVLADAVQARRTLPIRIRDTLDLRPRVGRRDFLRAVLSDLDRGTCSVLEHGYLTRVERAHGLPDGQRQVRDSRHGPLYRDVVYPGLDQAVELDGRLWHSSAAQHDADLDRDLDAAADRLTTVRLGWGQVFGRPCETAVRLGRLFAARGWWGRPTRCPDCPGSLDLAG
;
A
#
# COMPACT_ATOMS: atom_id res chain seq x y z
N MET A 1 45.26 13.97 -5.24
CA MET A 1 43.95 13.77 -5.87
C MET A 1 42.87 14.27 -4.93
N ASP A 2 41.96 15.09 -5.45
CA ASP A 2 40.92 15.81 -4.73
C ASP A 2 39.56 15.13 -4.94
N LEU A 3 38.72 15.12 -3.91
CA LEU A 3 37.36 14.60 -3.93
C LEU A 3 36.47 15.37 -4.92
N ALA A 4 36.86 16.60 -5.28
CA ALA A 4 36.21 17.42 -6.31
C ALA A 4 35.99 16.69 -7.65
N ALA A 5 36.88 15.76 -8.03
CA ALA A 5 36.72 14.96 -9.24
C ALA A 5 35.50 14.00 -9.21
N TYR A 6 34.91 13.79 -8.03
CA TYR A 6 33.74 12.95 -7.77
C TYR A 6 32.53 13.77 -7.31
N ALA A 7 32.56 15.10 -7.40
CA ALA A 7 31.49 15.97 -6.91
C ALA A 7 30.13 15.60 -7.53
N ASP A 8 30.07 15.37 -8.84
CA ASP A 8 28.83 14.97 -9.53
C ASP A 8 28.31 13.61 -9.05
N LEU A 9 29.23 12.64 -8.84
CA LEU A 9 28.87 11.30 -8.34
C LEU A 9 28.36 11.38 -6.90
N LEU A 10 29.04 12.14 -6.04
CA LEU A 10 28.63 12.34 -4.66
C LEU A 10 27.28 13.07 -4.59
N ALA A 11 27.09 14.14 -5.36
CA ALA A 11 25.81 14.83 -5.45
C ALA A 11 24.68 13.89 -5.91
N LEU A 12 24.93 13.08 -6.94
CA LEU A 12 23.97 12.08 -7.42
C LEU A 12 23.65 11.03 -6.36
N GLN A 13 24.63 10.62 -5.55
CA GLN A 13 24.49 9.56 -4.56
C GLN A 13 24.33 10.06 -3.11
N SER A 14 23.89 11.31 -2.94
CA SER A 14 23.67 11.93 -1.63
C SER A 14 24.89 11.87 -0.69
N GLY A 15 26.09 12.01 -1.24
CA GLY A 15 27.36 11.96 -0.52
C GLY A 15 27.90 10.55 -0.28
N VAL A 16 27.18 9.50 -0.71
CA VAL A 16 27.60 8.10 -0.52
C VAL A 16 28.39 7.60 -1.73
N VAL A 17 29.49 6.89 -1.50
CA VAL A 17 30.30 6.30 -2.57
C VAL A 17 30.89 4.95 -2.16
N SER A 18 31.04 4.02 -3.11
CA SER A 18 31.67 2.72 -2.87
C SER A 18 33.14 2.68 -3.32
N ARG A 19 33.95 1.83 -2.67
CA ARG A 19 35.32 1.50 -3.10
C ARG A 19 35.32 1.03 -4.55
N ARG A 20 34.32 0.24 -4.95
CA ARG A 20 34.17 -0.26 -6.33
C ARG A 20 34.11 0.90 -7.34
N GLN A 21 33.33 1.94 -7.04
CA GLN A 21 33.22 3.11 -7.93
C GLN A 21 34.50 3.93 -7.96
N LEU A 22 35.14 4.13 -6.81
CA LEU A 22 36.39 4.89 -6.73
C LEU A 22 37.55 4.17 -7.42
N VAL A 23 37.63 2.84 -7.33
CA VAL A 23 38.72 2.03 -7.91
C VAL A 23 38.47 1.69 -9.39
N ALA A 24 37.21 1.60 -9.83
CA ALA A 24 36.88 1.48 -11.25
C ALA A 24 37.36 2.71 -12.05
N ASP A 25 37.45 3.86 -11.39
CA ASP A 25 38.11 5.03 -11.91
C ASP A 25 39.63 4.91 -11.70
N ALA A 26 40.36 4.61 -12.78
CA ALA A 26 41.82 4.42 -12.77
C ALA A 26 42.63 5.60 -12.21
N ARG A 27 41.97 6.74 -11.97
CA ARG A 27 42.56 7.93 -11.36
C ARG A 27 42.85 7.70 -9.87
N LEU A 28 41.98 7.03 -9.10
CA LEU A 28 42.13 6.96 -7.64
C LEU A 28 42.85 5.69 -7.20
N LYS A 29 44.06 5.86 -6.63
CA LYS A 29 44.86 4.74 -6.12
C LYS A 29 44.46 4.40 -4.68
N PRO A 30 44.69 3.16 -4.20
CA PRO A 30 44.34 2.77 -2.83
C PRO A 30 44.88 3.69 -1.72
N HIS A 31 46.07 4.27 -1.90
CA HIS A 31 46.65 5.22 -0.93
C HIS A 31 45.94 6.59 -0.91
N ASP A 32 45.32 7.00 -2.03
CA ASP A 32 44.51 8.22 -2.07
C ASP A 32 43.24 8.04 -1.23
N LEU A 33 42.59 6.88 -1.32
CA LEU A 33 41.43 6.55 -0.48
C LEU A 33 41.79 6.55 1.01
N GLN A 34 42.93 5.96 1.38
CA GLN A 34 43.43 6.01 2.77
C GLN A 34 43.66 7.45 3.24
N ARG A 35 44.19 8.32 2.37
CA ARG A 35 44.39 9.74 2.68
C ARG A 35 43.07 10.48 2.92
N LEU A 36 42.07 10.28 2.06
CA LEU A 36 40.74 10.88 2.19
C LEU A 36 40.06 10.44 3.50
N VAL A 37 40.16 9.15 3.83
CA VAL A 37 39.63 8.61 5.09
C VAL A 37 40.35 9.19 6.30
N ARG A 38 41.69 9.29 6.26
CA ARG A 38 42.48 9.88 7.35
C ARG A 38 42.14 11.35 7.60
N ARG A 39 41.82 12.10 6.54
CA ARG A 39 41.41 13.51 6.61
C ARG A 39 39.95 13.71 7.00
N ARG A 40 39.16 12.64 7.05
CA ARG A 40 37.70 12.66 7.25
C ARG A 40 36.94 13.34 6.11
N ASP A 41 37.57 13.47 4.94
CA ASP A 41 36.90 13.84 3.69
C ASP A 41 35.96 12.72 3.23
N LEU A 42 36.27 11.47 3.62
CA LEU A 42 35.38 10.32 3.51
C LEU A 42 35.35 9.56 4.84
N VAL A 43 34.17 9.24 5.33
CA VAL A 43 33.94 8.46 6.53
C VAL A 43 33.43 7.08 6.13
N ARG A 44 34.07 6.03 6.65
CA ARG A 44 33.66 4.65 6.39
C ARG A 44 32.37 4.34 7.15
N VAL A 45 31.32 3.94 6.42
CA VAL A 45 30.06 3.46 7.01
C VAL A 45 30.08 1.95 7.19
N HIS A 46 30.45 1.23 6.12
CA HIS A 46 30.69 -0.23 6.13
C HIS A 46 31.94 -0.54 5.31
N ASP A 47 32.38 -1.81 5.28
CA ASP A 47 33.50 -2.14 4.41
C ASP A 47 33.15 -1.86 2.94
N GLY A 48 34.02 -1.08 2.30
CA GLY A 48 33.85 -0.67 0.91
C GLY A 48 32.80 0.41 0.66
N VAL A 49 32.15 0.99 1.67
CA VAL A 49 31.14 2.06 1.51
C VAL A 49 31.45 3.26 2.41
N PHE A 50 31.45 4.45 1.83
CA PHE A 50 31.85 5.70 2.46
C PHE A 50 30.80 6.80 2.28
N VAL A 51 30.82 7.79 3.16
CA VAL A 51 30.06 9.04 3.07
C VAL A 51 31.01 10.24 3.18
N ASP A 52 30.68 11.38 2.58
CA ASP A 52 31.53 12.59 2.54
C ASP A 52 31.39 13.53 3.75
N HIS A 53 30.74 13.07 4.83
CA HIS A 53 30.59 13.85 6.06
C HIS A 53 30.69 12.98 7.32
N THR A 54 30.70 13.63 8.49
CA THR A 54 30.81 12.99 9.81
C THR A 54 29.51 12.94 10.61
N GLY A 55 28.45 13.61 10.15
CA GLY A 55 27.12 13.58 10.78
C GLY A 55 26.34 12.27 10.57
N ASP A 56 25.16 12.20 11.18
CA ASP A 56 24.26 11.05 11.07
C ASP A 56 23.73 10.86 9.64
N LEU A 57 23.50 9.60 9.27
CA LEU A 57 23.00 9.25 7.94
C LEU A 57 21.51 9.54 7.80
N THR A 58 21.16 10.34 6.80
CA THR A 58 19.79 10.48 6.32
C THR A 58 19.25 9.14 5.80
N TRP A 59 17.93 9.04 5.68
CA TRP A 59 17.31 7.85 5.09
C TRP A 59 17.82 7.55 3.67
N LEU A 60 17.98 8.59 2.84
CA LEU A 60 18.45 8.46 1.46
C LEU A 60 19.90 7.93 1.40
N GLN A 61 20.75 8.38 2.33
CA GLN A 61 22.11 7.87 2.46
C GLN A 61 22.13 6.42 2.93
N ARG A 62 21.29 6.04 3.90
CA ARG A 62 21.12 4.62 4.27
C ARG A 62 20.67 3.78 3.08
N ALA A 63 19.74 4.29 2.27
CA ALA A 63 19.26 3.62 1.06
C ALA A 63 20.40 3.38 0.06
N TRP A 64 21.23 4.41 -0.21
CA TRP A 64 22.42 4.28 -1.05
C TRP A 64 23.48 3.32 -0.48
N VAL A 65 23.71 3.37 0.83
CA VAL A 65 24.62 2.44 1.52
C VAL A 65 24.17 1.00 1.29
N GLY A 66 22.88 0.71 1.47
CA GLY A 66 22.30 -0.62 1.23
C GLY A 66 22.50 -1.11 -0.22
N VAL A 67 22.24 -0.24 -1.19
CA VAL A 67 22.46 -0.55 -2.62
C VAL A 67 23.92 -0.87 -2.91
N HIS A 68 24.87 -0.14 -2.32
CA HIS A 68 26.30 -0.40 -2.52
C HIS A 68 26.79 -1.67 -1.82
N LEU A 69 26.27 -1.96 -0.62
CA LEU A 69 26.56 -3.20 0.12
C LEU A 69 26.14 -4.45 -0.64
N ALA A 70 25.01 -4.38 -1.34
CA ALA A 70 24.41 -5.50 -2.05
C ALA A 70 24.58 -5.41 -3.57
N TRP A 71 25.46 -4.55 -4.09
CA TRP A 71 25.55 -4.29 -5.52
C TRP A 71 25.83 -5.57 -6.36
N PRO A 72 25.13 -5.79 -7.49
CA PRO A 72 24.00 -5.02 -8.02
C PRO A 72 22.74 -5.18 -7.16
N ALA A 73 22.13 -4.06 -6.77
CA ALA A 73 20.92 -4.05 -5.93
C ALA A 73 20.05 -2.83 -6.25
N ALA A 74 18.79 -2.91 -5.86
CA ALA A 74 17.83 -1.84 -5.99
C ALA A 74 16.95 -1.74 -4.73
N LEU A 75 16.36 -0.58 -4.45
CA LEU A 75 15.33 -0.47 -3.41
C LEU A 75 14.07 -1.25 -3.82
N SER A 76 13.39 -1.84 -2.85
CA SER A 76 12.13 -2.58 -3.04
C SER A 76 11.11 -2.28 -1.95
N HIS A 77 9.90 -2.84 -2.06
CA HIS A 77 8.81 -2.69 -1.09
C HIS A 77 8.61 -1.22 -0.66
N ASP A 78 8.41 -0.97 0.64
CA ASP A 78 8.25 0.37 1.21
C ASP A 78 9.41 1.32 0.91
N SER A 79 10.64 0.81 0.76
CA SER A 79 11.79 1.66 0.42
C SER A 79 11.74 2.18 -1.01
N ALA A 80 11.29 1.36 -1.97
CA ALA A 80 11.06 1.82 -3.34
C ALA A 80 9.92 2.85 -3.42
N LEU A 81 8.82 2.59 -2.71
CA LEU A 81 7.66 3.50 -2.66
C LEU A 81 8.03 4.84 -2.00
N ARG A 82 8.79 4.81 -0.90
CA ARG A 82 9.30 6.01 -0.25
C ARG A 82 10.25 6.80 -1.15
N ALA A 83 11.16 6.13 -1.85
CA ALA A 83 12.06 6.80 -2.80
C ALA A 83 11.28 7.44 -3.97
N ALA A 84 10.19 6.81 -4.41
CA ALA A 84 9.33 7.35 -5.47
C ALA A 84 8.50 8.57 -5.02
N ASP A 85 8.10 8.62 -3.74
CA ASP A 85 7.35 9.71 -3.15
C ASP A 85 8.17 11.00 -2.92
N GLY A 86 9.50 10.89 -2.87
CA GLY A 86 10.39 12.01 -2.61
C GLY A 86 10.45 12.43 -1.13
N PRO A 87 11.22 13.49 -0.82
CA PRO A 87 11.59 13.84 0.56
C PRO A 87 10.43 14.37 1.44
N GLY A 88 9.26 14.69 0.85
CA GLY A 88 8.15 15.34 1.55
C GLY A 88 7.12 14.43 2.21
N ARG A 89 7.17 13.11 2.01
CA ARG A 89 6.19 12.16 2.57
C ARG A 89 6.83 11.28 3.65
N ALA A 90 6.85 11.79 4.87
CA ALA A 90 7.16 11.01 6.07
C ALA A 90 5.91 10.24 6.53
N GLY A 91 6.08 9.00 7.01
CA GLY A 91 4.96 8.21 7.55
C GLY A 91 5.07 6.69 7.42
N ARG A 92 6.14 6.16 6.81
CA ARG A 92 6.41 4.71 6.75
C ARG A 92 7.45 4.33 7.79
N ASP A 93 7.49 3.06 8.15
CA ASP A 93 8.56 2.52 9.01
C ASP A 93 9.91 2.70 8.31
N ASP A 94 10.63 3.76 8.70
CA ASP A 94 11.92 4.16 8.14
C ASP A 94 13.10 3.43 8.80
N SER A 95 12.82 2.49 9.71
CA SER A 95 13.85 1.76 10.45
C SER A 95 14.54 0.69 9.60
N VAL A 96 13.88 0.16 8.58
CA VAL A 96 14.41 -0.89 7.70
C VAL A 96 14.45 -0.45 6.24
N ILE A 97 15.62 -0.59 5.60
CA ILE A 97 15.79 -0.41 4.16
C ILE A 97 15.58 -1.76 3.45
N HIS A 98 14.60 -1.82 2.57
CA HIS A 98 14.28 -2.99 1.75
C HIS A 98 15.08 -2.94 0.44
N LEU A 99 15.86 -3.99 0.18
CA LEU A 99 16.71 -4.16 -0.99
C LEU A 99 16.24 -5.36 -1.81
N ALA A 100 16.19 -5.24 -3.13
CA ALA A 100 16.07 -6.34 -4.05
C ALA A 100 17.42 -6.63 -4.72
N VAL A 101 17.70 -7.91 -4.91
CA VAL A 101 18.83 -8.44 -5.70
C VAL A 101 18.33 -9.55 -6.61
N ASP A 102 19.16 -9.93 -7.57
CA ASP A 102 18.90 -11.11 -8.37
C ASP A 102 18.76 -12.38 -7.50
N ARG A 103 17.87 -13.29 -7.93
CA ARG A 103 17.57 -14.55 -7.24
C ARG A 103 18.82 -15.37 -6.91
N ASP A 104 19.81 -15.39 -7.80
CA ASP A 104 20.97 -16.26 -7.69
C ASP A 104 22.17 -15.56 -7.01
N GLN A 105 22.03 -14.28 -6.63
CA GLN A 105 23.09 -13.48 -6.01
C GLN A 105 23.24 -13.75 -4.50
N HIS A 106 24.36 -14.32 -4.06
CA HIS A 106 24.56 -14.61 -2.64
C HIS A 106 25.25 -13.46 -1.90
N VAL A 107 24.47 -12.62 -1.21
CA VAL A 107 24.96 -11.51 -0.38
C VAL A 107 24.27 -11.48 0.98
N ARG A 108 24.98 -11.00 2.02
CA ARG A 108 24.44 -10.74 3.36
C ARG A 108 24.46 -9.23 3.61
N VAL A 109 23.43 -8.75 4.29
CA VAL A 109 23.30 -7.33 4.65
C VAL A 109 23.20 -7.20 6.18
N PRO A 110 23.72 -6.10 6.76
CA PRO A 110 23.69 -5.90 8.21
C PRO A 110 22.28 -5.56 8.71
N THR A 111 22.10 -5.52 10.04
CA THR A 111 20.87 -5.07 10.69
C THR A 111 20.46 -3.67 10.17
N GLY A 112 19.15 -3.45 10.02
CA GLY A 112 18.60 -2.24 9.40
C GLY A 112 18.39 -2.38 7.89
N TYR A 113 18.82 -3.50 7.29
CA TYR A 113 18.56 -3.84 5.88
C TYR A 113 17.82 -5.17 5.78
N ARG A 114 16.86 -5.25 4.85
CA ARG A 114 16.15 -6.48 4.51
C ARG A 114 16.35 -6.80 3.04
N LEU A 115 16.92 -7.97 2.76
CA LEU A 115 17.22 -8.44 1.41
C LEU A 115 16.07 -9.29 0.87
N HIS A 116 15.64 -8.97 -0.34
CA HIS A 116 14.62 -9.69 -1.11
C HIS A 116 15.22 -10.21 -2.40
N ARG A 117 14.88 -11.45 -2.75
CA ARG A 117 15.39 -12.13 -3.94
C ARG A 117 14.34 -12.12 -5.02
N MET A 118 14.70 -11.65 -6.21
CA MET A 118 13.75 -11.44 -7.30
C MET A 118 14.22 -12.13 -8.57
N ALA A 119 13.33 -12.88 -9.21
CA ALA A 119 13.55 -13.39 -10.56
C ALA A 119 13.28 -12.30 -11.60
N GLY A 120 14.10 -12.24 -12.66
CA GLY A 120 14.00 -11.17 -13.66
C GLY A 120 14.34 -9.80 -13.08
N PHE A 121 15.26 -9.76 -12.10
CA PHE A 121 15.62 -8.55 -11.37
C PHE A 121 16.06 -7.41 -12.31
N ALA A 122 16.87 -7.70 -13.32
CA ALA A 122 17.40 -6.70 -14.25
C ALA A 122 16.29 -5.90 -14.97
N ASP A 123 15.21 -6.57 -15.38
CA ASP A 123 14.11 -5.98 -16.16
C ASP A 123 13.12 -5.19 -15.29
N ARG A 124 13.12 -5.46 -13.98
CA ARG A 124 12.18 -4.85 -13.02
C ARG A 124 12.73 -3.60 -12.35
N VAL A 125 14.03 -3.33 -12.54
CA VAL A 125 14.74 -2.22 -11.89
C VAL A 125 14.84 -1.01 -12.81
N MET A 126 14.51 0.16 -12.25
CA MET A 126 14.74 1.45 -12.87
C MET A 126 16.18 1.92 -12.57
N TRP A 127 17.14 1.45 -13.37
CA TRP A 127 18.58 1.73 -13.17
C TRP A 127 18.97 3.21 -13.31
N ASN A 128 18.13 4.00 -13.98
CA ASN A 128 18.31 5.44 -14.17
C ASN A 128 17.85 6.30 -12.98
N THR A 129 17.33 5.67 -11.91
CA THR A 129 16.92 6.37 -10.69
C THR A 129 18.07 6.43 -9.67
N SER A 130 17.99 7.40 -8.75
CA SER A 130 18.96 7.57 -7.67
C SER A 130 18.25 7.51 -6.31
N PRO A 131 18.45 6.44 -5.50
CA PRO A 131 19.09 5.16 -5.84
C PRO A 131 18.27 4.32 -6.85
N PRO A 132 18.90 3.32 -7.51
CA PRO A 132 18.17 2.32 -8.28
C PRO A 132 17.07 1.69 -7.43
N ARG A 133 15.89 1.51 -8.01
CA ARG A 133 14.72 0.92 -7.34
C ARG A 133 13.89 0.11 -8.33
N VAL A 134 13.16 -0.87 -7.82
CA VAL A 134 12.16 -1.58 -8.63
C VAL A 134 11.04 -0.63 -9.06
N ALA A 135 10.38 -0.93 -10.18
CA ALA A 135 9.22 -0.19 -10.64
C ALA A 135 8.16 -0.06 -9.53
N ILE A 136 7.39 1.04 -9.56
CA ILE A 136 6.44 1.33 -8.48
C ILE A 136 5.36 0.26 -8.37
N GLU A 137 4.91 -0.29 -9.50
CA GLU A 137 3.92 -1.36 -9.57
C GLU A 137 4.42 -2.66 -8.92
N GLU A 138 5.69 -3.00 -9.12
CA GLU A 138 6.33 -4.16 -8.47
C GLU A 138 6.36 -3.99 -6.95
N ALA A 139 6.78 -2.82 -6.49
CA ALA A 139 6.83 -2.50 -5.06
C ALA A 139 5.44 -2.46 -4.42
N LEU A 140 4.41 -1.95 -5.12
CA LEU A 140 3.03 -1.94 -4.63
C LEU A 140 2.48 -3.36 -4.42
N ILE A 141 2.73 -4.27 -5.37
CA ILE A 141 2.31 -5.67 -5.23
C ILE A 141 3.01 -6.31 -4.04
N ASP A 142 4.32 -6.12 -3.90
CA ASP A 142 5.09 -6.68 -2.79
C ASP A 142 4.59 -6.19 -1.42
N VAL A 143 4.30 -4.88 -1.30
CA VAL A 143 3.78 -4.29 -0.07
C VAL A 143 2.35 -4.75 0.21
N ALA A 144 1.49 -4.85 -0.81
CA ALA A 144 0.12 -5.32 -0.65
C ALA A 144 0.07 -6.80 -0.19
N VAL A 145 0.91 -7.66 -0.76
CA VAL A 145 1.02 -9.08 -0.40
C VAL A 145 1.56 -9.27 1.02
N ALA A 146 2.44 -8.38 1.47
CA ALA A 146 3.00 -8.42 2.82
C ALA A 146 1.99 -8.01 3.91
N LYS A 147 0.82 -7.47 3.55
CA LYS A 147 -0.20 -7.09 4.54
C LYS A 147 -0.86 -8.33 5.16
N PRO A 148 -1.12 -8.32 6.48
CA PRO A 148 -1.69 -9.47 7.17
C PRO A 148 -3.12 -9.77 6.70
N ASP A 149 -3.89 -8.75 6.36
CA ASP A 149 -5.31 -8.85 6.00
C ASP A 149 -5.62 -8.19 4.65
N ASP A 150 -6.81 -8.46 4.13
CA ASP A 150 -7.27 -8.00 2.82
C ASP A 150 -7.51 -6.49 2.79
N PHE A 151 -7.94 -5.89 3.90
CA PHE A 151 -8.17 -4.46 4.01
C PHE A 151 -6.85 -3.69 3.87
N GLY A 152 -5.80 -4.13 4.55
CA GLY A 152 -4.46 -3.56 4.42
C GLY A 152 -3.94 -3.65 2.98
N ALA A 153 -4.15 -4.77 2.30
CA ALA A 153 -3.74 -4.94 0.91
C ALA A 153 -4.49 -3.99 -0.04
N VAL A 154 -5.81 -3.87 0.14
CA VAL A 154 -6.66 -2.94 -0.61
C VAL A 154 -6.23 -1.49 -0.38
N ALA A 155 -5.98 -1.09 0.87
CA ALA A 155 -5.55 0.26 1.22
C ALA A 155 -4.26 0.66 0.47
N VAL A 156 -3.26 -0.23 0.42
CA VAL A 156 -2.01 0.03 -0.31
C VAL A 156 -2.25 0.35 -1.79
N LEU A 157 -3.11 -0.43 -2.45
CA LEU A 157 -3.39 -0.27 -3.88
C LEU A 157 -4.22 0.98 -4.15
N ALA A 158 -5.28 1.20 -3.37
CA ALA A 158 -6.15 2.35 -3.52
C ALA A 158 -5.40 3.66 -3.24
N ASP A 159 -4.62 3.73 -2.16
CA ASP A 159 -3.83 4.92 -1.81
C ASP A 159 -2.89 5.31 -2.96
N ALA A 160 -2.28 4.33 -3.63
CA ALA A 160 -1.37 4.58 -4.73
C ALA A 160 -2.07 5.12 -5.98
N VAL A 161 -3.24 4.58 -6.32
CA VAL A 161 -4.07 5.05 -7.44
C VAL A 161 -4.62 6.44 -7.15
N GLN A 162 -5.13 6.67 -5.94
CA GLN A 162 -5.72 7.94 -5.53
C GLN A 162 -4.68 9.05 -5.44
N ALA A 163 -3.48 8.75 -4.94
CA ALA A 163 -2.32 9.64 -4.98
C ALA A 163 -1.72 9.81 -6.38
N ARG A 164 -2.34 9.24 -7.43
CA ARG A 164 -1.94 9.30 -8.85
C ARG A 164 -0.50 8.85 -9.10
N ARG A 165 -0.01 7.89 -8.31
CA ARG A 165 1.35 7.36 -8.44
C ARG A 165 1.47 6.39 -9.61
N THR A 166 0.37 5.70 -9.93
CA THR A 166 0.23 4.81 -11.10
C THR A 166 -1.26 4.60 -11.41
N LEU A 167 -1.56 3.81 -12.43
CA LEU A 167 -2.91 3.44 -12.86
C LEU A 167 -3.23 1.98 -12.47
N PRO A 168 -4.50 1.65 -12.14
CA PRO A 168 -4.91 0.28 -11.81
C PRO A 168 -4.50 -0.76 -12.86
N ILE A 169 -4.68 -0.43 -14.14
CA ILE A 169 -4.27 -1.28 -15.28
C ILE A 169 -2.78 -1.65 -15.23
N ARG A 170 -1.88 -0.71 -14.91
CA ARG A 170 -0.42 -0.98 -14.87
C ARG A 170 -0.03 -1.92 -13.75
N ILE A 171 -0.68 -1.78 -12.60
CA ILE A 171 -0.50 -2.70 -11.47
C ILE A 171 -1.03 -4.10 -11.87
N ARG A 172 -2.19 -4.16 -12.52
CA ARG A 172 -2.79 -5.42 -12.98
C ARG A 172 -1.90 -6.14 -14.00
N ASP A 173 -1.37 -5.42 -14.99
CA ASP A 173 -0.48 -6.00 -16.00
C ASP A 173 0.80 -6.54 -15.34
N THR A 174 1.35 -5.82 -14.36
CA THR A 174 2.51 -6.25 -13.58
C THR A 174 2.20 -7.48 -12.72
N LEU A 175 1.04 -7.49 -12.06
CA LEU A 175 0.55 -8.65 -11.32
C LEU A 175 0.40 -9.86 -12.24
N ASP A 176 -0.05 -9.64 -13.46
CA ASP A 176 -0.32 -10.70 -14.42
C ASP A 176 0.94 -11.44 -14.86
N LEU A 177 2.07 -10.72 -14.95
CA LEU A 177 3.40 -11.27 -15.24
C LEU A 177 4.04 -12.05 -14.07
N ARG A 178 3.41 -12.07 -12.89
CA ARG A 178 3.96 -12.71 -11.67
C ARG A 178 3.22 -13.99 -11.30
N PRO A 179 3.73 -15.19 -11.66
CA PRO A 179 2.98 -16.44 -11.49
C PRO A 179 2.75 -16.84 -10.02
N ARG A 180 3.56 -16.34 -9.08
CA ARG A 180 3.52 -16.70 -7.66
C ARG A 180 3.24 -15.48 -6.79
N VAL A 181 1.97 -15.11 -6.69
CA VAL A 181 1.50 -14.01 -5.84
C VAL A 181 0.34 -14.52 -4.97
N GLY A 182 0.46 -14.37 -3.66
CA GLY A 182 -0.62 -14.69 -2.74
C GLY A 182 -1.82 -13.75 -2.97
N ARG A 183 -3.04 -14.28 -2.83
CA ARG A 183 -4.30 -13.53 -3.02
C ARG A 183 -4.44 -12.88 -4.40
N ARG A 184 -3.76 -13.43 -5.42
CA ARG A 184 -3.74 -12.88 -6.80
C ARG A 184 -5.12 -12.54 -7.33
N ASP A 185 -6.07 -13.47 -7.24
CA ASP A 185 -7.42 -13.26 -7.80
C ASP A 185 -8.17 -12.15 -7.07
N PHE A 186 -8.01 -12.06 -5.75
CA PHE A 186 -8.55 -10.96 -4.95
C PHE A 186 -7.94 -9.62 -5.36
N LEU A 187 -6.61 -9.51 -5.41
CA LEU A 187 -5.94 -8.27 -5.82
C LEU A 187 -6.33 -7.85 -7.25
N ARG A 188 -6.43 -8.82 -8.17
CA ARG A 188 -6.87 -8.57 -9.55
C ARG A 188 -8.30 -8.03 -9.59
N ALA A 189 -9.21 -8.60 -8.79
CA ALA A 189 -10.60 -8.13 -8.70
C ALA A 189 -10.67 -6.70 -8.14
N VAL A 190 -9.94 -6.40 -7.06
CA VAL A 190 -9.83 -5.05 -6.49
C VAL A 190 -9.30 -4.05 -7.52
N LEU A 191 -8.27 -4.40 -8.28
CA LEU A 191 -7.73 -3.54 -9.33
C LEU A 191 -8.72 -3.33 -10.48
N SER A 192 -9.55 -4.33 -10.81
CA SER A 192 -10.63 -4.18 -11.78
C SER A 192 -11.72 -3.23 -11.29
N ASP A 193 -12.06 -3.28 -10.01
CA ASP A 193 -13.01 -2.36 -9.38
C ASP A 193 -12.49 -0.91 -9.43
N LEU A 194 -11.23 -0.70 -9.05
CA LEU A 194 -10.58 0.61 -9.09
C LEU A 194 -10.51 1.20 -10.52
N ASP A 195 -10.28 0.35 -11.53
CA ASP A 195 -10.22 0.73 -12.95
C ASP A 195 -11.59 1.17 -13.50
N ARG A 196 -12.67 0.50 -13.04
CA ARG A 196 -14.04 0.74 -13.51
C ARG A 196 -14.85 1.69 -12.62
N GLY A 197 -14.33 2.06 -11.46
CA GLY A 197 -15.07 2.79 -10.44
C GLY A 197 -16.23 1.98 -9.85
N THR A 198 -16.14 0.66 -9.84
CA THR A 198 -17.14 -0.25 -9.28
C THR A 198 -16.75 -0.72 -7.88
N CYS A 199 -17.70 -1.27 -7.12
CA CYS A 199 -17.49 -1.74 -5.76
C CYS A 199 -17.82 -3.24 -5.62
N SER A 200 -17.67 -4.04 -6.69
CA SER A 200 -18.16 -5.42 -6.74
C SER A 200 -17.53 -6.36 -5.71
N VAL A 201 -16.24 -6.16 -5.40
CA VAL A 201 -15.53 -6.88 -4.33
C VAL A 201 -16.02 -6.43 -2.96
N LEU A 202 -16.32 -5.14 -2.78
CA LEU A 202 -16.89 -4.60 -1.55
C LEU A 202 -18.30 -5.12 -1.30
N GLU A 203 -19.14 -5.15 -2.34
CA GLU A 203 -20.48 -5.74 -2.34
C GLU A 203 -20.45 -7.23 -1.98
N HIS A 204 -19.58 -7.99 -2.63
CA HIS A 204 -19.41 -9.40 -2.33
C HIS A 204 -18.89 -9.63 -0.90
N GLY A 205 -17.93 -8.81 -0.45
CA GLY A 205 -17.42 -8.83 0.91
C GLY A 205 -18.51 -8.55 1.94
N TYR A 206 -19.35 -7.55 1.71
CA TYR A 206 -20.48 -7.23 2.58
C TYR A 206 -21.44 -8.41 2.70
N LEU A 207 -21.83 -8.99 1.56
CA LEU A 207 -22.72 -10.15 1.52
C LEU A 207 -22.15 -11.35 2.29
N THR A 208 -20.88 -11.68 2.06
CA THR A 208 -20.30 -12.93 2.56
C THR A 208 -19.73 -12.82 3.96
N ARG A 209 -19.10 -11.70 4.31
CA ARG A 209 -18.41 -11.50 5.59
C ARG A 209 -19.26 -10.80 6.64
N VAL A 210 -20.27 -10.04 6.22
CA VAL A 210 -21.12 -9.27 7.15
C VAL A 210 -22.52 -9.87 7.21
N GLU A 211 -23.23 -9.96 6.08
CA GLU A 211 -24.64 -10.37 6.05
C GLU A 211 -24.80 -11.87 6.37
N ARG A 212 -24.30 -12.74 5.47
CA ARG A 212 -24.48 -14.19 5.60
C ARG A 212 -23.73 -14.79 6.78
N ALA A 213 -22.50 -14.35 7.02
CA ALA A 213 -21.67 -14.88 8.11
C ALA A 213 -22.29 -14.68 9.50
N HIS A 214 -23.16 -13.67 9.65
CA HIS A 214 -23.78 -13.31 10.91
C HIS A 214 -25.30 -13.45 10.91
N GLY A 215 -25.87 -14.12 9.90
CA GLY A 215 -27.32 -14.39 9.84
C GLY A 215 -28.17 -13.12 9.87
N LEU A 216 -27.66 -12.01 9.31
CA LEU A 216 -28.46 -10.81 9.12
C LEU A 216 -29.56 -11.09 8.08
N PRO A 217 -30.65 -10.30 8.06
CA PRO A 217 -31.67 -10.40 7.02
C PRO A 217 -31.07 -10.38 5.62
N ASP A 218 -31.72 -11.03 4.66
CA ASP A 218 -31.29 -10.96 3.27
C ASP A 218 -31.67 -9.60 2.66
N GLY A 219 -30.65 -8.86 2.20
CA GLY A 219 -30.83 -7.59 1.53
C GLY A 219 -31.18 -7.77 0.05
N GLN A 220 -32.12 -6.96 -0.45
CA GLN A 220 -32.36 -6.82 -1.89
C GLN A 220 -31.25 -5.96 -2.49
N ARG A 221 -30.63 -6.45 -3.57
CA ARG A 221 -29.51 -5.81 -4.26
C ARG A 221 -29.95 -5.25 -5.59
N GLN A 222 -29.31 -4.17 -6.02
CA GLN A 222 -29.55 -3.55 -7.34
C GLN A 222 -31.02 -3.15 -7.55
N VAL A 223 -31.67 -2.64 -6.50
CA VAL A 223 -33.04 -2.14 -6.60
C VAL A 223 -33.00 -0.80 -7.33
N ARG A 224 -33.65 -0.73 -8.50
CA ARG A 224 -33.93 0.54 -9.17
C ARG A 224 -35.08 1.21 -8.42
N ASP A 225 -34.79 2.20 -7.60
CA ASP A 225 -35.86 3.11 -7.16
C ASP A 225 -36.14 4.08 -8.31
N SER A 226 -37.40 4.17 -8.72
CA SER A 226 -37.86 4.98 -9.86
C SER A 226 -38.65 6.21 -9.42
N ARG A 227 -38.78 6.46 -8.11
CA ARG A 227 -39.66 7.53 -7.61
C ARG A 227 -39.05 8.92 -7.77
N HIS A 228 -37.72 9.08 -7.70
CA HIS A 228 -37.02 10.37 -7.78
C HIS A 228 -35.82 10.40 -8.74
N GLY A 229 -35.71 9.42 -9.65
CA GLY A 229 -34.55 9.21 -10.54
C GLY A 229 -33.81 7.92 -10.20
N PRO A 230 -32.88 7.43 -11.05
CA PRO A 230 -32.21 6.16 -10.82
C PRO A 230 -31.18 6.29 -9.67
N LEU A 231 -31.65 6.25 -8.43
CA LEU A 231 -30.78 6.11 -7.27
C LEU A 231 -30.46 4.61 -7.13
N TYR A 232 -29.24 4.21 -7.49
CA TYR A 232 -28.78 2.85 -7.25
C TYR A 232 -28.42 2.71 -5.77
N ARG A 233 -29.26 2.00 -5.02
CA ARG A 233 -28.97 1.60 -3.63
C ARG A 233 -28.33 0.20 -3.66
N ASP A 234 -27.14 0.07 -3.07
CA ASP A 234 -26.39 -1.19 -3.16
C ASP A 234 -27.13 -2.34 -2.47
N VAL A 235 -27.65 -2.10 -1.26
CA VAL A 235 -28.45 -3.06 -0.50
C VAL A 235 -29.62 -2.37 0.18
N VAL A 236 -30.83 -2.93 0.05
CA VAL A 236 -32.06 -2.43 0.69
C VAL A 236 -32.71 -3.56 1.50
N TYR A 237 -33.22 -3.21 2.67
CA TYR A 237 -34.03 -4.06 3.54
C TYR A 237 -35.45 -3.47 3.64
N PRO A 238 -36.34 -3.77 2.68
CA PRO A 238 -37.64 -3.09 2.59
C PRO A 238 -38.51 -3.28 3.83
N GLY A 239 -38.46 -4.46 4.47
CA GLY A 239 -39.22 -4.72 5.70
C GLY A 239 -38.71 -3.99 6.93
N LEU A 240 -37.58 -3.28 6.83
CA LEU A 240 -36.95 -2.53 7.92
C LEU A 240 -36.80 -1.04 7.59
N ASP A 241 -37.28 -0.56 6.44
CA ASP A 241 -37.05 0.81 5.96
C ASP A 241 -35.56 1.26 6.05
N GLN A 242 -34.64 0.35 5.72
CA GLN A 242 -33.19 0.55 5.85
C GLN A 242 -32.46 0.24 4.55
N ALA A 243 -31.54 1.13 4.16
CA ALA A 243 -30.60 0.91 3.06
C ALA A 243 -29.15 0.94 3.54
N VAL A 244 -28.28 0.21 2.85
CA VAL A 244 -26.83 0.22 3.05
C VAL A 244 -26.18 0.58 1.72
N GLU A 245 -25.41 1.67 1.75
CA GLU A 245 -24.56 2.10 0.65
C GLU A 245 -23.12 1.66 0.91
N LEU A 246 -22.49 1.06 -0.09
CA LEU A 246 -21.12 0.57 -0.03
C LEU A 246 -20.20 1.54 -0.73
N ASP A 247 -19.51 2.33 0.08
CA ASP A 247 -18.58 3.32 -0.42
C ASP A 247 -17.22 2.69 -0.72
N GLY A 248 -16.96 2.45 -2.00
CA GLY A 248 -15.68 1.95 -2.49
C GLY A 248 -14.52 2.93 -2.31
N ARG A 249 -14.78 4.19 -1.93
CA ARG A 249 -13.73 5.17 -1.68
C ARG A 249 -12.98 4.81 -0.40
N LEU A 250 -11.67 4.62 -0.54
CA LEU A 250 -10.77 4.53 0.60
C LEU A 250 -10.28 5.93 0.89
N TRP A 251 -10.56 6.42 2.10
CA TRP A 251 -10.04 7.64 2.70
C TRP A 251 -9.95 8.84 1.74
N HIS A 252 -11.03 9.61 1.55
CA HIS A 252 -11.02 11.08 1.41
C HIS A 252 -12.44 11.64 1.21
N SER A 253 -12.69 12.79 1.85
CA SER A 253 -13.70 13.76 1.47
C SER A 253 -13.00 14.92 0.75
N SER A 254 -13.05 14.99 -0.58
CA SER A 254 -12.77 16.27 -1.27
C SER A 254 -13.97 17.21 -1.06
N ALA A 255 -13.82 18.53 -1.16
CA ALA A 255 -14.94 19.45 -0.94
C ALA A 255 -16.14 19.17 -1.88
N ALA A 256 -15.89 18.86 -3.15
CA ALA A 256 -16.95 18.49 -4.10
C ALA A 256 -17.55 17.10 -3.83
N GLN A 257 -16.75 16.17 -3.28
CA GLN A 257 -17.26 14.86 -2.88
C GLN A 257 -18.07 14.96 -1.60
N HIS A 258 -17.66 15.83 -0.68
CA HIS A 258 -18.39 16.18 0.52
C HIS A 258 -19.72 16.84 0.17
N ASP A 259 -19.76 17.76 -0.80
CA ASP A 259 -21.00 18.35 -1.30
C ASP A 259 -21.93 17.28 -1.88
N ALA A 260 -21.40 16.38 -2.73
CA ALA A 260 -22.18 15.26 -3.27
C ALA A 260 -22.55 14.20 -2.21
N ASP A 261 -21.81 14.11 -1.09
CA ASP A 261 -22.17 13.30 0.07
C ASP A 261 -23.32 13.97 0.82
N LEU A 262 -23.29 15.29 1.02
CA LEU A 262 -24.34 16.08 1.67
C LEU A 262 -25.64 16.08 0.87
N ASP A 263 -25.58 16.23 -0.46
CA ASP A 263 -26.76 16.14 -1.33
C ASP A 263 -27.39 14.74 -1.26
N ARG A 264 -26.59 13.68 -1.25
CA ARG A 264 -27.11 12.31 -1.08
C ARG A 264 -27.64 12.03 0.31
N ASP A 265 -27.01 12.57 1.35
CA ASP A 265 -27.51 12.45 2.73
C ASP A 265 -28.84 13.20 2.90
N LEU A 266 -29.01 14.32 2.19
CA LEU A 266 -30.27 15.06 2.09
C LEU A 266 -31.35 14.26 1.34
N ASP A 267 -31.01 13.64 0.20
CA ASP A 267 -31.92 12.77 -0.56
C ASP A 267 -32.34 11.54 0.27
N ALA A 268 -31.40 10.92 0.99
CA ALA A 268 -31.65 9.80 1.89
C ALA A 268 -32.48 10.19 3.14
N ALA A 269 -32.45 11.45 3.57
CA ALA A 269 -33.34 11.96 4.60
C ALA A 269 -34.74 12.30 4.07
N ALA A 270 -34.85 12.67 2.78
CA ALA A 270 -36.12 12.97 2.11
C ALA A 270 -36.89 11.70 1.73
N ASP A 271 -36.20 10.66 1.26
CA ASP A 271 -36.73 9.32 1.13
C ASP A 271 -36.89 8.73 2.54
N ARG A 272 -38.07 8.23 2.91
CA ARG A 272 -38.36 7.67 4.26
C ARG A 272 -37.53 6.43 4.66
N LEU A 273 -36.50 6.09 3.89
CA LEU A 273 -35.56 4.98 4.09
C LEU A 273 -34.28 5.53 4.70
N THR A 274 -33.95 5.11 5.92
CA THR A 274 -32.67 5.49 6.52
C THR A 274 -31.53 4.78 5.82
N THR A 275 -30.48 5.50 5.44
CA THR A 275 -29.29 4.95 4.78
C THR A 275 -28.07 5.00 5.70
N VAL A 276 -27.28 3.93 5.74
CA VAL A 276 -25.94 3.93 6.34
C VAL A 276 -24.88 3.62 5.29
N ARG A 277 -23.73 4.28 5.36
CA ARG A 277 -22.60 4.03 4.47
C ARG A 277 -21.55 3.15 5.14
N LEU A 278 -21.08 2.13 4.43
CA LEU A 278 -20.02 1.23 4.86
C LEU A 278 -18.89 1.22 3.84
N GLY A 279 -17.66 1.36 4.32
CA GLY A 279 -16.46 1.24 3.49
C GLY A 279 -15.73 -0.08 3.70
N TRP A 280 -14.61 -0.22 2.99
CA TRP A 280 -13.71 -1.37 3.08
C TRP A 280 -13.25 -1.72 4.50
N GLY A 281 -13.04 -0.73 5.36
CA GLY A 281 -12.65 -0.96 6.76
C GLY A 281 -13.75 -1.67 7.56
N GLN A 282 -15.01 -1.31 7.35
CA GLN A 282 -16.16 -1.96 7.98
C GLN A 282 -16.38 -3.37 7.44
N VAL A 283 -16.15 -3.61 6.14
CA VAL A 283 -16.44 -4.89 5.48
C VAL A 283 -15.31 -5.91 5.59
N PHE A 284 -14.05 -5.49 5.40
CA PHE A 284 -12.89 -6.40 5.38
C PHE A 284 -12.03 -6.29 6.64
N GLY A 285 -11.98 -5.12 7.28
CA GLY A 285 -11.20 -4.91 8.49
C GLY A 285 -11.94 -5.34 9.76
N ARG A 286 -13.23 -4.99 9.88
CA ARG A 286 -14.04 -5.25 11.08
C ARG A 286 -15.45 -5.79 10.78
N PRO A 287 -15.60 -6.85 9.95
CA PRO A 287 -16.91 -7.37 9.55
C PRO A 287 -17.81 -7.75 10.73
N CYS A 288 -17.25 -8.41 11.75
CA CYS A 288 -18.03 -8.89 12.90
C CYS A 288 -18.62 -7.73 13.73
N GLU A 289 -17.82 -6.69 13.99
CA GLU A 289 -18.30 -5.49 14.69
C GLU A 289 -19.37 -4.75 13.87
N THR A 290 -19.15 -4.65 12.55
CA THR A 290 -20.12 -4.05 11.62
C THR A 290 -21.44 -4.79 11.68
N ALA A 291 -21.42 -6.13 11.67
CA ALA A 291 -22.64 -6.94 11.74
C ALA A 291 -23.40 -6.75 13.07
N VAL A 292 -22.70 -6.64 14.20
CA VAL A 292 -23.34 -6.34 15.49
C VAL A 292 -24.03 -4.98 15.46
N ARG A 293 -23.37 -3.95 14.91
CA ARG A 293 -23.94 -2.60 14.80
C ARG A 293 -25.14 -2.57 13.86
N LEU A 294 -25.07 -3.28 12.73
CA LEU A 294 -26.20 -3.45 11.82
C LEU A 294 -27.35 -4.23 12.47
N GLY A 295 -27.05 -5.26 13.27
CA GLY A 295 -28.07 -5.99 14.00
C GLY A 295 -28.84 -5.12 14.98
N ARG A 296 -28.17 -4.22 15.71
CA ARG A 296 -28.81 -3.22 16.58
C ARG A 296 -29.67 -2.25 15.77
N LEU A 297 -29.16 -1.79 14.64
CA LEU A 297 -29.88 -0.90 13.72
C LEU A 297 -31.16 -1.54 13.17
N PHE A 298 -31.08 -2.82 12.80
CA PHE A 298 -32.22 -3.61 12.32
C PHE A 298 -33.21 -3.94 13.45
N ALA A 299 -32.73 -4.24 14.66
CA ALA A 299 -33.60 -4.50 15.80
C ALA A 299 -34.43 -3.28 16.20
N ALA A 300 -33.83 -2.08 16.18
CA ALA A 300 -34.55 -0.82 16.36
C ALA A 300 -35.62 -0.57 15.27
N ARG A 301 -35.56 -1.30 14.16
CA ARG A 301 -36.46 -1.23 13.01
C ARG A 301 -37.38 -2.44 12.88
N GLY A 302 -37.53 -3.23 13.94
CA GLY A 302 -38.48 -4.34 13.99
C GLY A 302 -37.94 -5.70 13.54
N TRP A 303 -36.62 -5.84 13.39
CA TRP A 303 -36.01 -7.16 13.25
C TRP A 303 -35.92 -7.87 14.61
N TRP A 304 -36.60 -9.01 14.74
CA TRP A 304 -36.62 -9.80 15.98
C TRP A 304 -35.50 -10.85 16.08
N GLY A 305 -34.68 -10.98 15.03
CA GLY A 305 -33.50 -11.85 15.04
C GLY A 305 -32.32 -11.25 15.81
N ARG A 306 -31.22 -12.01 15.89
CA ARG A 306 -29.95 -11.55 16.47
C ARG A 306 -28.79 -11.97 15.57
N PRO A 307 -27.73 -11.15 15.47
CA PRO A 307 -26.52 -11.55 14.76
C PRO A 307 -25.95 -12.83 15.35
N THR A 308 -25.54 -13.76 14.49
CA THR A 308 -24.88 -15.01 14.88
C THR A 308 -23.36 -14.86 14.84
N ARG A 309 -22.68 -15.71 15.62
CA ARG A 309 -21.21 -15.77 15.66
C ARG A 309 -20.70 -16.51 14.43
N CYS A 310 -19.77 -15.90 13.70
CA CYS A 310 -18.98 -16.57 12.68
C CYS A 310 -17.68 -17.13 13.28
N PRO A 311 -16.95 -18.02 12.57
CA PRO A 311 -15.69 -18.59 13.06
C PRO A 311 -14.60 -17.57 13.42
N ASP A 312 -14.62 -16.39 12.78
CA ASP A 312 -13.61 -15.34 12.96
C ASP A 312 -14.00 -14.30 14.05
N CYS A 313 -15.13 -14.47 14.72
CA CYS A 313 -15.56 -13.54 15.77
C CYS A 313 -14.59 -13.55 16.96
N PRO A 314 -14.13 -12.38 17.45
CA PRO A 314 -13.34 -12.34 18.66
C PRO A 314 -14.16 -12.85 19.86
N GLY A 315 -13.49 -13.50 20.81
CA GLY A 315 -14.13 -14.03 22.02
C GLY A 315 -14.88 -12.95 22.80
N SER A 316 -14.34 -11.73 22.82
CA SER A 316 -14.90 -10.55 23.50
C SER A 316 -16.08 -9.88 22.78
N LEU A 317 -16.45 -10.31 21.57
CA LEU A 317 -17.53 -9.66 20.81
C LEU A 317 -18.89 -9.93 21.47
N ASP A 318 -19.53 -8.88 21.96
CA ASP A 318 -20.89 -8.98 22.46
C ASP A 318 -21.89 -8.91 21.31
N LEU A 319 -22.56 -10.05 21.05
CA LEU A 319 -23.62 -10.17 20.05
C LEU A 319 -24.99 -9.73 20.58
N ALA A 320 -25.16 -9.59 21.89
CA ALA A 320 -26.45 -9.36 22.52
C ALA A 320 -26.89 -7.90 22.48
N GLY A 321 -25.96 -6.96 22.31
CA GLY A 321 -26.25 -5.53 22.32
C GLY A 321 -25.90 -4.89 23.64
#